data_AF-A0A1H5Q6K8-F1
#
_entry.id   AF-A0A1H5Q6K8-F1
#
_cell.length_a   1.000
_cell.length_b   1.000
_cell.length_c   1.000
_cell.angle_alpha   90.00
_cell.angle_beta   90.00
_cell.angle_gamma   90.00
#
_symmetry.space_group_name_H-M   'P 1'
#
loop_
_entity.id
_entity.type
_entity.pdbx_description
1 polymer ?
#
loop_
_entity_poly.entity_id
_entity_poly.type
_entity_poly.pdbx_seq_one_letter_code
_entity_poly.pdbx_strand_id
1 'polypeptide(L)'
;MTDDTRARILRAALEEFSERGFHAVSVRELAERVGVTKTAVLYHFPGKADIVTALAEPLLDDLETAMTKAADAADPRAAAIEGVLDVWLSHRYLLRMNLRDLGLTASKAVFDRFRDGMLKANYLVAGPDADLPGRVRAAQAIAMLSDPVVLFADAPADELRAAVLDGVDRLYAVAEPEARPRGRRGRPPVMSPETIEAARRLYDAGHAPADIATALGVSRATIYRHLPGAE
;
A
#
# COMPACT_ATOMS: atom_id res chain seq x y z
N MET A 1 -22.26 35.73 1.03
CA MET A 1 -23.44 35.00 0.50
C MET A 1 -23.09 34.04 -0.63
N THR A 2 -22.12 34.33 -1.50
CA THR A 2 -21.68 33.43 -2.60
C THR A 2 -20.99 32.15 -2.11
N ASP A 3 -20.25 32.24 -1.02
CA ASP A 3 -19.53 31.09 -0.44
C ASP A 3 -20.49 30.02 0.13
N ASP A 4 -21.62 30.46 0.66
CA ASP A 4 -22.71 29.57 1.11
C ASP A 4 -23.33 28.81 -0.07
N THR A 5 -23.60 29.48 -1.20
CA THR A 5 -24.12 28.84 -2.40
C THR A 5 -23.14 27.82 -2.97
N ARG A 6 -21.83 28.14 -3.05
CA ARG A 6 -20.79 27.21 -3.51
C ARG A 6 -20.77 25.95 -2.64
N ALA A 7 -20.75 26.11 -1.31
CA ALA A 7 -20.74 24.98 -0.37
C ALA A 7 -22.01 24.13 -0.47
N ARG A 8 -23.18 24.75 -0.63
CA ARG A 8 -24.46 24.04 -0.81
C ARG A 8 -24.49 23.23 -2.11
N ILE A 9 -23.94 23.77 -3.20
CA ILE A 9 -23.81 23.03 -4.47
C ILE A 9 -22.91 21.81 -4.28
N LEU A 10 -21.74 21.97 -3.66
CA LEU A 10 -20.81 20.87 -3.41
C LEU A 10 -21.46 19.76 -2.55
N ARG A 11 -22.17 20.13 -1.49
CA ARG A 11 -22.88 19.17 -0.63
C ARG A 11 -23.94 18.39 -1.41
N ALA A 12 -24.81 19.08 -2.14
CA ALA A 12 -25.83 18.44 -2.96
C ALA A 12 -25.23 17.55 -4.05
N ALA A 13 -24.13 17.99 -4.67
CA ALA A 13 -23.41 17.20 -5.67
C ALA A 13 -22.78 15.94 -5.08
N LEU A 14 -22.14 16.01 -3.92
CA LEU A 14 -21.56 14.84 -3.26
C LEU A 14 -22.64 13.80 -2.94
N GLU A 15 -23.77 14.23 -2.37
CA GLU A 15 -24.91 13.36 -2.07
C GLU A 15 -25.43 12.68 -3.35
N GLU A 16 -25.84 13.47 -4.35
CA GLU A 16 -26.44 12.97 -5.60
C GLU A 16 -25.48 12.08 -6.39
N PHE A 17 -24.23 12.49 -6.55
CA PHE A 17 -23.26 11.72 -7.32
C PHE A 17 -22.85 10.43 -6.58
N SER A 18 -22.80 10.42 -5.25
CA SER A 18 -22.46 9.21 -4.48
C SER A 18 -23.58 8.13 -4.53
N GLU A 19 -24.84 8.55 -4.70
CA GLU A 19 -25.99 7.65 -4.75
C GLU A 19 -26.30 7.18 -6.18
N ARG A 20 -26.37 8.13 -7.13
CA ARG A 20 -26.85 7.88 -8.50
C ARG A 20 -25.72 7.75 -9.52
N GLY A 21 -24.49 8.09 -9.14
CA GLY A 21 -23.34 8.18 -10.03
C GLY A 21 -23.22 9.56 -10.69
N PHE A 22 -22.01 9.88 -11.14
CA PHE A 22 -21.71 11.17 -11.75
C PHE A 22 -22.59 11.36 -12.98
N HIS A 23 -22.55 10.47 -13.97
CA HIS A 23 -23.21 10.66 -15.26
C HIS A 23 -24.74 10.82 -15.19
N ALA A 24 -25.38 10.24 -14.17
CA ALA A 24 -26.85 10.24 -14.02
C ALA A 24 -27.45 11.56 -13.51
N VAL A 25 -26.62 12.49 -13.04
CA VAL A 25 -27.08 13.74 -12.41
C VAL A 25 -26.69 14.93 -13.28
N SER A 26 -27.65 15.76 -13.68
CA SER A 26 -27.42 16.95 -14.49
C SER A 26 -27.18 18.20 -13.63
N VAL A 27 -26.50 19.20 -14.20
CA VAL A 27 -26.33 20.52 -13.57
C VAL A 27 -27.68 21.20 -13.29
N ARG A 28 -28.70 20.89 -14.10
CA ARG A 28 -30.06 21.40 -13.91
C ARG A 28 -30.71 20.80 -12.66
N GLU A 29 -30.66 19.49 -12.50
CA GLU A 29 -31.19 18.80 -11.31
C GLU A 29 -30.49 19.29 -10.03
N LEU A 30 -29.16 19.49 -10.08
CA LEU A 30 -28.43 20.08 -8.95
C LEU A 30 -28.91 21.50 -8.61
N ALA A 31 -29.14 22.33 -9.63
CA ALA A 31 -29.66 23.67 -9.42
C ALA A 31 -31.06 23.66 -8.78
N GLU A 32 -31.95 22.78 -9.26
CA GLU A 32 -33.29 22.57 -8.71
C GLU A 32 -33.23 22.10 -7.25
N ARG A 33 -32.37 21.11 -6.93
CA ARG A 33 -32.17 20.59 -5.55
C ARG A 33 -31.63 21.67 -4.60
N VAL A 34 -30.70 22.49 -5.05
CA VAL A 34 -30.11 23.57 -4.24
C VAL A 34 -31.06 24.77 -4.12
N GLY A 35 -32.04 24.93 -5.02
CA GLY A 35 -32.94 26.07 -5.07
C GLY A 35 -32.33 27.31 -5.73
N VAL A 36 -31.47 27.11 -6.73
CA VAL A 36 -30.80 28.18 -7.52
C VAL A 36 -31.00 27.96 -9.01
N THR A 37 -30.64 28.95 -9.84
CA THR A 37 -30.71 28.78 -11.29
C THR A 37 -29.52 27.99 -11.82
N LYS A 38 -29.68 27.30 -12.96
CA LYS A 38 -28.56 26.66 -13.68
C LYS A 38 -27.42 27.63 -13.95
N THR A 39 -27.73 28.88 -14.30
CA THR A 39 -26.74 29.94 -14.53
C THR A 39 -25.95 30.26 -13.26
N ALA A 40 -26.60 30.27 -12.08
CA ALA A 40 -25.91 30.47 -10.81
C ALA A 40 -24.95 29.30 -10.48
N VAL A 41 -25.33 28.06 -10.81
CA VAL A 41 -24.40 26.92 -10.68
C VAL A 41 -23.21 27.07 -11.63
N LEU A 42 -23.47 27.39 -12.90
CA LEU A 42 -22.41 27.58 -13.91
C LEU A 42 -21.48 28.77 -13.64
N TYR A 43 -21.96 29.77 -12.89
CA TYR A 43 -21.13 30.87 -12.40
C TYR A 43 -20.06 30.39 -11.40
N HIS A 44 -20.40 29.42 -10.53
CA HIS A 44 -19.46 28.85 -9.57
C HIS A 44 -18.61 27.73 -10.17
N PHE A 45 -19.19 26.94 -11.07
CA PHE A 45 -18.58 25.76 -11.66
C PHE A 45 -18.88 25.73 -13.16
N PRO A 46 -17.93 26.14 -14.02
CA PRO A 46 -18.12 26.24 -15.47
C PRO A 46 -18.66 24.96 -16.12
N GLY A 47 -18.37 23.80 -15.52
CA GLY A 47 -18.95 22.52 -15.87
C GLY A 47 -19.06 21.58 -14.67
N LYS A 48 -19.70 20.43 -14.92
CA LYS A 48 -19.91 19.40 -13.91
C LYS A 48 -18.61 18.73 -13.43
N ALA A 49 -17.60 18.68 -14.30
CA ALA A 49 -16.26 18.19 -13.94
C ALA A 49 -15.52 19.16 -12.99
N ASP A 50 -15.81 20.46 -13.04
CA ASP A 50 -15.24 21.44 -12.09
C ASP A 50 -15.81 21.25 -10.69
N ILE A 51 -17.07 20.81 -10.57
CA ILE A 51 -17.67 20.42 -9.29
C ILE A 51 -16.90 19.25 -8.67
N VAL A 52 -16.59 18.23 -9.47
CA VAL A 52 -15.78 17.08 -9.05
C VAL A 52 -14.38 17.51 -8.62
N THR A 53 -13.75 18.40 -9.39
CA THR A 53 -12.42 18.93 -9.06
C THR A 53 -12.45 19.64 -7.71
N ALA A 54 -13.44 20.51 -7.49
CA ALA A 54 -13.63 21.22 -6.23
C ALA A 54 -14.00 20.30 -5.05
N LEU A 55 -14.68 19.18 -5.30
CA LEU A 55 -14.93 18.16 -4.27
C LEU A 55 -13.64 17.42 -3.89
N ALA A 56 -12.70 17.24 -4.81
CA ALA A 56 -11.43 16.56 -4.56
C ALA A 56 -10.40 17.44 -3.86
N GLU A 57 -10.47 18.77 -3.99
CA GLU A 57 -9.53 19.71 -3.38
C GLU A 57 -9.30 19.46 -1.87
N PRO A 58 -10.35 19.38 -1.02
CA PRO A 58 -10.14 19.13 0.41
C PRO A 58 -9.44 17.80 0.71
N LEU A 59 -9.76 16.74 -0.03
CA LEU A 59 -9.11 15.44 0.11
C LEU A 59 -7.61 15.54 -0.20
N LEU A 60 -7.26 16.25 -1.27
CA LEU A 60 -5.87 16.42 -1.67
C LEU A 60 -5.09 17.27 -0.65
N ASP A 61 -5.68 18.36 -0.17
CA ASP A 61 -5.08 19.25 0.83
C ASP A 61 -4.86 18.52 2.17
N ASP A 62 -5.84 17.69 2.58
CA ASP A 62 -5.72 16.87 3.79
C ASP A 62 -4.66 15.77 3.63
N LEU A 63 -4.58 15.13 2.46
CA LEU A 63 -3.54 14.15 2.16
C LEU A 63 -2.13 14.77 2.18
N GLU A 64 -1.95 15.92 1.55
CA GLU A 64 -0.69 16.67 1.58
C GLU A 64 -0.30 17.07 3.01
N THR A 65 -1.26 17.56 3.78
CA THR A 65 -1.07 17.91 5.19
C THR A 65 -0.68 16.69 6.03
N ALA A 66 -1.34 15.56 5.83
CA ALA A 66 -1.02 14.30 6.51
C ALA A 66 0.40 13.84 6.19
N MET A 67 0.83 13.93 4.93
CA MET A 67 2.17 13.52 4.51
C MET A 67 3.28 14.43 5.04
N THR A 68 3.03 15.74 5.12
CA THR A 68 3.95 16.67 5.80
C THR A 68 4.10 16.30 7.27
N LYS A 69 2.99 16.11 7.99
CA LYS A 69 3.02 15.71 9.40
C LYS A 69 3.71 14.37 9.63
N ALA A 70 3.46 13.39 8.77
CA ALA A 70 4.07 12.06 8.88
C ALA A 70 5.58 12.11 8.63
N ALA A 71 6.06 12.94 7.71
CA ALA A 71 7.49 13.08 7.44
C ALA A 71 8.28 13.61 8.64
N ASP A 72 7.65 14.45 9.48
CA ASP A 72 8.25 15.05 10.68
C ASP A 72 7.99 14.24 11.96
N ALA A 73 7.24 13.14 11.86
CA ALA A 73 6.88 12.32 13.01
C ALA A 73 8.05 11.47 13.51
N ALA A 74 8.02 11.11 14.80
CA ALA A 74 8.99 10.18 15.39
C ALA A 74 8.93 8.78 14.76
N ASP A 75 7.73 8.35 14.36
CA ASP A 75 7.51 7.16 13.52
C ASP A 75 6.78 7.56 12.23
N PRO A 76 7.51 7.84 11.14
CA PRO A 76 6.90 8.22 9.86
C PRO A 76 6.03 7.13 9.24
N ARG A 77 6.29 5.85 9.53
CA ARG A 77 5.51 4.73 8.97
C ARG A 77 4.12 4.72 9.57
N ALA A 78 4.03 4.68 10.90
CA ALA A 78 2.76 4.67 11.62
C ALA A 78 1.96 5.94 11.30
N ALA A 79 2.61 7.11 11.37
CA ALA A 79 1.97 8.39 11.08
C ALA A 79 1.43 8.49 9.64
N ALA A 80 2.14 7.93 8.64
CA ALA A 80 1.66 7.92 7.26
C ALA A 80 0.45 6.97 7.08
N ILE A 81 0.47 5.78 7.70
CA ILE A 81 -0.66 4.82 7.66
C ILE A 81 -1.90 5.46 8.28
N GLU A 82 -1.78 5.96 9.51
CA GLU A 82 -2.90 6.57 10.23
C GLU A 82 -3.40 7.82 9.52
N GLY A 83 -2.49 8.69 9.06
CA GLY A 83 -2.85 9.90 8.34
C GLY A 83 -3.62 9.62 7.05
N VAL A 84 -3.18 8.66 6.23
CA VAL A 84 -3.92 8.27 5.01
C VAL A 84 -5.29 7.68 5.36
N LEU A 85 -5.36 6.83 6.38
CA LEU A 85 -6.64 6.24 6.81
C LEU A 85 -7.62 7.30 7.29
N ASP A 86 -7.17 8.27 8.08
CA ASP A 86 -8.01 9.36 8.60
C ASP A 86 -8.55 10.24 7.46
N VAL A 87 -7.72 10.51 6.44
CA VAL A 87 -8.15 11.20 5.21
C VAL A 87 -9.21 10.38 4.48
N TRP A 88 -8.99 9.08 4.29
CA TRP A 88 -9.98 8.21 3.66
C TRP A 88 -11.31 8.17 4.40
N LEU A 89 -11.28 8.02 5.72
CA LEU A 89 -12.50 7.99 6.54
C LEU A 89 -13.26 9.32 6.47
N SER A 90 -12.55 10.45 6.44
CA SER A 90 -13.14 11.79 6.34
C SER A 90 -13.79 12.05 4.97
N HIS A 91 -13.24 11.45 3.91
CA HIS A 91 -13.68 11.66 2.53
C HIS A 91 -14.34 10.42 1.90
N ARG A 92 -14.78 9.45 2.70
CA ARG A 92 -15.20 8.11 2.23
C ARG A 92 -16.34 8.10 1.21
N TYR A 93 -17.28 9.05 1.28
CA TYR A 93 -18.35 9.17 0.29
C TYR A 93 -17.88 9.67 -1.07
N LEU A 94 -16.86 10.54 -1.08
CA LEU A 94 -16.20 10.97 -2.31
C LEU A 94 -15.41 9.82 -2.92
N LEU A 95 -14.70 9.03 -2.11
CA LEU A 95 -13.99 7.83 -2.56
C LEU A 95 -14.95 6.74 -3.06
N ARG A 96 -16.11 6.58 -2.43
CA ARG A 96 -17.15 5.64 -2.88
C ARG A 96 -17.69 5.99 -4.26
N MET A 97 -17.84 7.28 -4.54
CA MET A 97 -18.14 7.77 -5.89
C MET A 97 -17.01 7.42 -6.89
N ASN A 98 -15.76 7.27 -6.43
CA ASN A 98 -14.60 7.07 -7.29
C ASN A 98 -14.59 5.72 -8.00
N LEU A 99 -15.01 4.65 -7.31
CA LEU A 99 -15.09 3.29 -7.85
C LEU A 99 -16.06 3.15 -9.04
N ARG A 100 -16.98 4.11 -9.24
CA ARG A 100 -17.94 4.09 -10.33
C ARG A 100 -17.54 4.99 -11.50
N ASP A 101 -17.07 6.22 -11.24
CA ASP A 101 -16.98 7.26 -12.29
C ASP A 101 -15.77 8.23 -12.23
N LEU A 102 -15.06 8.41 -11.10
CA LEU A 102 -14.09 9.52 -10.96
C LEU A 102 -12.79 9.34 -11.75
N GLY A 103 -12.30 8.11 -11.91
CA GLY A 103 -11.04 7.86 -12.65
C GLY A 103 -11.09 8.36 -14.10
N LEU A 104 -12.29 8.53 -14.66
CA LEU A 104 -12.53 9.01 -16.02
C LEU A 104 -12.78 10.53 -16.10
N THR A 105 -12.99 11.21 -14.96
CA THR A 105 -13.49 12.60 -14.91
C THR A 105 -12.58 13.57 -14.17
N ALA A 106 -11.66 13.08 -13.33
CA ALA A 106 -10.67 13.92 -12.66
C ALA A 106 -9.72 14.60 -13.65
N SER A 107 -9.39 15.87 -13.39
CA SER A 107 -8.38 16.58 -14.18
C SER A 107 -6.99 15.96 -14.00
N LYS A 108 -6.09 16.16 -14.98
CA LYS A 108 -4.69 15.75 -14.87
C LYS A 108 -4.03 16.26 -13.59
N ALA A 109 -4.34 17.50 -13.19
CA ALA A 109 -3.80 18.11 -11.98
C ALA A 109 -4.24 17.39 -10.70
N VAL A 110 -5.53 17.02 -10.60
CA VAL A 110 -6.04 16.21 -9.48
C VAL A 110 -5.37 14.85 -9.44
N PHE A 111 -5.24 14.20 -10.60
CA PHE A 111 -4.57 12.90 -10.70
C PHE A 111 -3.10 12.98 -10.28
N ASP A 112 -2.35 13.98 -10.75
CA ASP A 112 -0.93 14.14 -10.41
C ASP A 112 -0.76 14.41 -8.91
N ARG A 113 -1.55 15.31 -8.31
CA ARG A 113 -1.51 15.58 -6.86
C ARG A 113 -1.80 14.33 -6.04
N PHE A 114 -2.86 13.59 -6.40
CA PHE A 114 -3.21 12.34 -5.73
C PHE A 114 -2.07 11.31 -5.83
N ARG A 115 -1.55 11.09 -7.04
CA ARG A 115 -0.42 10.19 -7.29
C ARG A 115 0.78 10.56 -6.44
N ASP A 116 1.14 11.83 -6.41
CA ASP A 116 2.34 12.31 -5.70
C ASP A 116 2.18 12.13 -4.18
N GLY A 117 1.00 12.43 -3.63
CA GLY A 117 0.65 12.13 -2.24
C GLY A 117 0.75 10.63 -1.92
N MET A 118 0.21 9.77 -2.78
CA MET A 118 0.28 8.32 -2.60
C MET A 118 1.69 7.76 -2.73
N LEU A 119 2.51 8.26 -3.66
CA LEU A 119 3.91 7.89 -3.78
C LEU A 119 4.70 8.30 -2.53
N LYS A 120 4.42 9.47 -1.97
CA LYS A 120 5.02 9.93 -0.71
C LYS A 120 4.61 9.05 0.46
N ALA A 121 3.33 8.69 0.57
CA ALA A 121 2.84 7.77 1.61
C ALA A 121 3.56 6.43 1.53
N ASN A 122 3.62 5.83 0.34
CA ASN A 122 4.33 4.57 0.10
C ASN A 122 5.81 4.66 0.48
N TYR A 123 6.48 5.77 0.17
CA TYR A 123 7.87 6.00 0.54
C TYR A 123 8.06 6.10 2.07
N LEU A 124 7.22 6.87 2.76
CA LEU A 124 7.28 7.02 4.22
C LEU A 124 7.01 5.69 4.93
N VAL A 125 6.04 4.92 4.45
CA VAL A 125 5.74 3.59 4.99
C VAL A 125 6.85 2.59 4.69
N ALA A 126 7.50 2.66 3.52
CA ALA A 126 8.61 1.75 3.21
C ALA A 126 9.84 2.07 4.08
N GLY A 127 10.16 3.37 4.21
CA GLY A 127 11.43 3.86 4.75
C GLY A 127 12.48 4.08 3.65
N PRO A 128 13.52 4.90 3.91
CA PRO A 128 14.48 5.34 2.90
C PRO A 128 15.32 4.19 2.31
N ASP A 129 15.60 3.16 3.10
CA ASP A 129 16.50 2.05 2.74
C ASP A 129 15.75 0.75 2.37
N ALA A 130 14.45 0.84 2.09
CA ALA A 130 13.63 -0.34 1.83
C ALA A 130 14.03 -1.04 0.53
N ASP A 131 14.26 -2.35 0.63
CA ASP A 131 14.39 -3.23 -0.52
C ASP A 131 13.03 -3.45 -1.22
N LEU A 132 13.04 -4.18 -2.34
CA LEU A 132 11.81 -4.43 -3.10
C LEU A 132 10.71 -5.10 -2.24
N PRO A 133 10.98 -6.17 -1.45
CA PRO A 133 10.01 -6.71 -0.50
C PRO A 133 9.45 -5.68 0.50
N GLY A 134 10.30 -4.80 1.06
CA GLY A 134 9.86 -3.73 1.95
C GLY A 134 8.91 -2.73 1.27
N ARG A 135 9.26 -2.31 0.04
CA ARG A 135 8.44 -1.40 -0.78
C ARG A 135 7.11 -2.02 -1.20
N VAL A 136 7.10 -3.30 -1.58
CA VAL A 136 5.86 -4.02 -1.91
C VAL A 136 4.96 -4.13 -0.68
N ARG A 137 5.52 -4.43 0.49
CA ARG A 137 4.74 -4.47 1.74
C ARG A 137 4.15 -3.11 2.10
N ALA A 138 4.91 -2.02 1.93
CA ALA A 138 4.39 -0.67 2.11
C ALA A 138 3.21 -0.38 1.16
N ALA A 139 3.32 -0.78 -0.11
CA ALA A 139 2.22 -0.66 -1.06
C ALA A 139 1.00 -1.49 -0.69
N GLN A 140 1.19 -2.70 -0.17
CA GLN A 140 0.10 -3.52 0.36
C GLN A 140 -0.57 -2.86 1.56
N ALA A 141 0.20 -2.33 2.50
CA ALA A 141 -0.31 -1.63 3.68
C ALA A 141 -1.13 -0.38 3.30
N ILE A 142 -0.68 0.39 2.31
CA ILE A 142 -1.43 1.55 1.82
C ILE A 142 -2.68 1.13 1.03
N ALA A 143 -2.58 0.10 0.19
CA ALA A 143 -3.70 -0.38 -0.62
C ALA A 143 -4.86 -0.90 0.25
N MET A 144 -4.56 -1.60 1.35
CA MET A 144 -5.59 -2.14 2.25
C MET A 144 -6.36 -1.08 3.05
N LEU A 145 -5.96 0.20 2.99
CA LEU A 145 -6.69 1.28 3.66
C LEU A 145 -7.96 1.69 2.89
N SER A 146 -7.91 1.68 1.55
CA SER A 146 -8.96 2.27 0.71
C SER A 146 -10.22 1.42 0.63
N ASP A 147 -10.09 0.15 0.22
CA ASP A 147 -11.25 -0.69 -0.11
C ASP A 147 -12.20 -0.89 1.08
N PRO A 148 -11.74 -1.17 2.32
CA PRO A 148 -12.64 -1.27 3.46
C PRO A 148 -13.40 0.04 3.72
N VAL A 149 -12.72 1.18 3.62
CA VAL A 149 -13.34 2.51 3.80
C VAL A 149 -14.43 2.76 2.78
N VAL A 150 -14.23 2.33 1.54
CA VAL A 150 -15.21 2.52 0.47
C VAL A 150 -16.36 1.52 0.55
N LEU A 151 -16.06 0.24 0.74
CA LEU A 151 -17.06 -0.84 0.75
C LEU A 151 -17.94 -0.79 2.00
N PHE A 152 -17.41 -0.30 3.12
CA PHE A 152 -18.11 -0.18 4.39
C PHE A 152 -18.28 1.29 4.81
N ALA A 153 -18.46 2.19 3.84
CA ALA A 153 -18.56 3.64 4.10
C ALA A 153 -19.67 4.06 5.09
N ASP A 154 -20.69 3.21 5.28
CA ASP A 154 -21.82 3.47 6.18
C ASP A 154 -21.61 2.85 7.59
N ALA A 155 -20.51 2.13 7.82
CA ALA A 155 -20.14 1.64 9.15
C ALA A 155 -19.67 2.79 10.07
N PRO A 156 -19.73 2.62 11.41
CA PRO A 156 -19.13 3.56 12.35
C PRO A 156 -17.64 3.75 12.05
N ALA A 157 -17.21 5.02 11.96
CA ALA A 157 -15.88 5.36 11.46
C ALA A 157 -14.76 4.88 12.40
N ASP A 158 -15.01 4.90 13.70
CA ASP A 158 -14.11 4.42 14.75
C ASP A 158 -13.93 2.90 14.71
N GLU A 159 -15.03 2.14 14.57
CA GLU A 159 -14.99 0.69 14.40
C GLU A 159 -14.25 0.30 13.12
N LEU A 160 -14.54 0.99 12.02
CA LEU A 160 -13.89 0.74 10.73
C LEU A 160 -12.39 1.09 10.78
N ARG A 161 -12.03 2.22 11.41
CA ARG A 161 -10.62 2.60 11.63
C ARG A 161 -9.87 1.51 12.38
N ALA A 162 -10.43 1.05 13.50
CA ALA A 162 -9.80 0.02 14.31
C ALA A 162 -9.62 -1.30 13.54
N ALA A 163 -10.64 -1.73 12.80
CA ALA A 163 -10.58 -2.96 12.00
C ALA A 163 -9.53 -2.88 10.87
N VAL A 164 -9.40 -1.73 10.20
CA VAL A 164 -8.39 -1.53 9.15
C VAL A 164 -6.98 -1.55 9.73
N LEU A 165 -6.75 -0.86 10.86
CA LEU A 165 -5.44 -0.85 11.50
C LEU A 165 -5.03 -2.23 12.03
N ASP A 166 -5.95 -3.01 12.61
CA ASP A 166 -5.67 -4.42 12.98
C ASP A 166 -5.20 -5.26 11.78
N GLY A 167 -5.80 -5.03 10.61
CA GLY A 167 -5.37 -5.67 9.35
C GLY A 167 -3.95 -5.28 8.94
N VAL A 168 -3.59 -4.00 9.06
CA VAL A 168 -2.23 -3.50 8.78
C VAL A 168 -1.22 -4.07 9.77
N ASP A 169 -1.55 -4.10 11.06
CA ASP A 169 -0.70 -4.66 12.10
C ASP A 169 -0.40 -6.14 11.83
N ARG A 170 -1.40 -6.92 11.39
CA ARG A 170 -1.19 -8.31 10.99
C ARG A 170 -0.28 -8.46 9.78
N LEU A 171 -0.38 -7.57 8.79
CA LEU A 171 0.53 -7.57 7.64
C LEU A 171 1.99 -7.43 8.10
N TYR A 172 2.24 -6.57 9.09
CA TYR A 172 3.58 -6.35 9.62
C TYR A 172 4.02 -7.42 10.64
N ALA A 173 3.09 -7.98 11.41
CA ALA A 173 3.37 -9.07 12.35
C ALA A 173 3.83 -10.37 11.65
N VAL A 174 3.29 -10.66 10.46
CA VAL A 174 3.72 -11.80 9.63
C VAL A 174 5.04 -11.50 8.88
N ALA A 175 5.38 -10.21 8.75
CA ALA A 175 6.51 -9.71 7.97
C ALA A 175 7.78 -9.44 8.78
N GLU A 176 7.73 -9.46 10.11
CA GLU A 176 8.89 -9.73 10.94
C GLU A 176 9.18 -11.24 10.85
N PRO A 177 10.12 -11.70 10.00
CA PRO A 177 10.80 -12.90 10.40
C PRO A 177 11.37 -12.57 11.79
N GLU A 178 11.13 -13.42 12.79
CA GLU A 178 12.03 -13.49 13.94
C GLU A 178 13.42 -13.16 13.40
N ALA A 179 14.05 -12.11 13.93
CA ALA A 179 15.38 -11.74 13.52
C ALA A 179 16.20 -13.02 13.62
N ARG A 180 16.38 -13.73 12.49
CA ARG A 180 17.18 -14.93 12.46
C ARG A 180 18.48 -14.41 13.02
N PRO A 181 18.95 -14.90 14.18
CA PRO A 181 20.17 -14.39 14.74
C PRO A 181 21.14 -14.39 13.57
N ARG A 182 21.80 -13.25 13.32
CA ARG A 182 22.89 -13.17 12.36
C ARG A 182 23.98 -14.10 12.91
N GLY A 183 23.74 -15.40 12.80
CA GLY A 183 24.71 -16.44 12.91
C GLY A 183 25.66 -16.05 11.82
N ARG A 184 26.83 -15.58 12.26
CA ARG A 184 28.06 -15.61 11.47
C ARG A 184 27.90 -16.76 10.48
N ARG A 185 28.05 -16.50 9.18
CA ARG A 185 28.30 -17.58 8.21
C ARG A 185 29.58 -18.27 8.68
N GLY A 186 29.40 -19.18 9.63
CA GLY A 186 30.41 -20.10 10.08
C GLY A 186 30.68 -20.98 8.89
N ARG A 187 31.96 -21.08 8.55
CA ARG A 187 32.53 -22.07 7.65
C ARG A 187 31.71 -23.38 7.73
N PRO A 188 31.23 -23.94 6.60
CA PRO A 188 30.45 -25.17 6.63
C PRO A 188 31.18 -26.24 7.46
N PRO A 189 30.43 -27.07 8.21
CA PRO A 189 30.99 -27.91 9.26
C PRO A 189 32.03 -28.87 8.68
N VAL A 190 33.08 -29.12 9.46
CA VAL A 190 34.00 -30.25 9.26
C VAL A 190 33.15 -31.52 9.11
N MET A 191 33.49 -32.39 8.14
CA MET A 191 32.74 -33.63 7.92
C MET A 191 32.58 -34.39 9.24
N SER A 192 31.37 -34.82 9.57
CA SER A 192 31.17 -35.65 10.76
C SER A 192 31.86 -37.00 10.55
N PRO A 193 32.25 -37.71 11.64
CA PRO A 193 32.81 -39.06 11.54
C PRO A 193 31.95 -40.00 10.70
N GLU A 194 30.63 -39.91 10.84
CA GLU A 194 29.65 -40.70 10.08
C GLU A 194 29.70 -40.39 8.58
N THR A 195 29.82 -39.11 8.20
CA THR A 195 29.96 -38.70 6.79
C THR A 195 31.30 -39.14 6.20
N ILE A 196 32.39 -39.14 7.00
CA ILE A 196 33.70 -39.66 6.56
C ILE A 196 33.62 -41.17 6.31
N GLU A 197 32.95 -41.90 7.19
CA GLU A 197 32.80 -43.35 7.06
C GLU A 197 31.85 -43.75 5.91
N ALA A 198 30.82 -42.95 5.64
CA ALA A 198 30.00 -43.08 4.43
C ALA A 198 30.81 -42.81 3.16
N ALA A 199 31.67 -41.77 3.17
CA ALA A 199 32.55 -41.45 2.05
C ALA A 199 33.57 -42.59 1.77
N ARG A 200 34.15 -43.19 2.83
CA ARG A 200 35.06 -44.34 2.71
C ARG A 200 34.37 -45.54 2.08
N ARG A 201 33.18 -45.90 2.57
CA ARG A 201 32.42 -47.03 2.03
C ARG A 201 32.11 -46.88 0.54
N LEU A 202 31.73 -45.67 0.10
CA LEU A 202 31.48 -45.41 -1.31
C LEU A 202 32.76 -45.45 -2.14
N TYR A 203 33.87 -44.97 -1.59
CA TYR A 203 35.16 -45.01 -2.27
C TYR A 203 35.70 -46.44 -2.41
N ASP A 204 35.62 -47.24 -1.35
CA ASP A 204 35.99 -48.67 -1.35
C ASP A 204 35.09 -49.49 -2.29
N ALA A 205 33.85 -49.05 -2.51
CA ALA A 205 32.93 -49.61 -3.50
C ALA A 205 33.23 -49.16 -4.95
N GLY A 206 34.28 -48.35 -5.17
CA GLY A 206 34.76 -47.95 -6.49
C GLY A 206 34.09 -46.68 -7.07
N HIS A 207 33.32 -45.93 -6.27
CA HIS A 207 32.74 -44.67 -6.75
C HIS A 207 33.81 -43.57 -6.91
N ALA A 208 33.69 -42.78 -7.98
CA ALA A 208 34.60 -41.67 -8.21
C ALA A 208 34.43 -40.56 -7.15
N PRO A 209 35.51 -39.87 -6.74
CA PRO A 209 35.45 -38.82 -5.70
C PRO A 209 34.47 -37.68 -6.01
N ALA A 210 34.22 -37.40 -7.30
CA ALA A 210 33.25 -36.41 -7.73
C ALA A 210 31.79 -36.83 -7.46
N ASP A 211 31.48 -38.11 -7.62
CA ASP A 211 30.15 -38.66 -7.37
C ASP A 211 29.87 -38.75 -5.87
N ILE A 212 30.89 -39.11 -5.09
CA ILE A 212 30.82 -39.12 -3.62
C ILE A 212 30.59 -37.71 -3.08
N ALA A 213 31.30 -36.71 -3.61
CA ALA A 213 31.12 -35.31 -3.24
C ALA A 213 29.68 -34.84 -3.49
N THR A 214 29.13 -35.20 -4.64
CA THR A 214 27.74 -34.90 -5.01
C THR A 214 26.73 -35.59 -4.09
N ALA A 215 26.91 -36.89 -3.85
CA ALA A 215 26.02 -37.69 -3.00
C ALA A 215 25.98 -37.22 -1.54
N LEU A 216 27.11 -36.72 -1.02
CA LEU A 216 27.23 -36.25 0.35
C LEU A 216 27.01 -34.74 0.52
N GLY A 217 26.76 -34.00 -0.57
CA GLY A 217 26.54 -32.55 -0.54
C GLY A 217 27.77 -31.74 -0.10
N VAL A 218 28.99 -32.25 -0.35
CA VAL A 218 30.25 -31.62 0.04
C VAL A 218 31.13 -31.29 -1.16
N SER A 219 32.16 -30.46 -0.98
CA SER A 219 33.10 -30.16 -2.07
C SER A 219 34.03 -31.34 -2.35
N ARG A 220 34.47 -31.50 -3.61
CA ARG A 220 35.52 -32.48 -3.98
C ARG A 220 36.78 -32.32 -3.14
N ALA A 221 37.21 -31.08 -2.88
CA ALA A 221 38.36 -30.79 -2.04
C ALA A 221 38.20 -31.28 -0.58
N THR A 222 36.95 -31.39 -0.11
CA THR A 222 36.65 -31.97 1.21
C THR A 222 36.85 -33.49 1.17
N ILE A 223 36.42 -34.18 0.11
CA ILE A 223 36.61 -35.62 -0.05
C ILE A 223 38.10 -35.98 -0.08
N TYR A 224 38.90 -35.29 -0.89
CA TYR A 224 40.35 -35.51 -0.99
C TYR A 224 41.11 -35.30 0.33
N ARG A 225 40.64 -34.40 1.19
CA ARG A 225 41.27 -34.14 2.49
C ARG A 225 41.11 -35.31 3.48
N HIS A 226 40.08 -36.13 3.30
CA HIS A 226 39.74 -37.21 4.23
C HIS A 226 39.91 -38.63 3.64
N LEU A 227 40.12 -38.74 2.32
CA LEU A 227 40.40 -39.97 1.57
C LEU A 227 41.74 -39.85 0.80
N PRO A 228 42.90 -39.97 1.47
CA PRO A 228 44.20 -39.92 0.79
C PRO A 228 44.40 -41.17 -0.08
N GLY A 229 44.52 -40.99 -1.39
CA GLY A 229 44.70 -42.07 -2.39
C GLY A 229 43.86 -41.94 -3.67
N ALA A 230 43.02 -40.90 -3.78
CA ALA A 230 41.99 -40.76 -4.80
C ALA A 230 42.39 -40.00 -6.09
N GLU A 231 43.68 -39.94 -6.42
CA GLU A 231 44.15 -39.37 -7.70
C GLU A 231 43.75 -40.22 -8.91
#